data_AF-A0A6A5SF29-F1
#
_entry.id   AF-A0A6A5SF29-F1
#
_cell.length_a   1.000
_cell.length_b   1.000
_cell.length_c   1.000
_cell.angle_alpha   90.00
_cell.angle_beta   90.00
_cell.angle_gamma   90.00
#
_symmetry.space_group_name_H-M   'P 1'
#
loop_
_entity.id
_entity.type
_entity.pdbx_description
1 polymer ?
#
loop_
_entity_poly.entity_id
_entity_poly.type
_entity_poly.pdbx_seq_one_letter_code
_entity_poly.pdbx_strand_id
1 'polypeptide(L)'
;MPAFSRGLDSFLHQHTLRLPSSLRAALFGTREHFFRPNAVRTTRSFTSSILRRYQYPYKSSLTQKPSVFVNNDPVLRQVVQTRQPVLIYQSPNNRWYYAKVYGVAALWIGVGAYSIKFNDDIKDRDLPFFVRPAYVVVGLSFVAIGCYICTAPTNRMRALEVMPSLQGGPIQLRMTVRAAPWTRERILYSNLGGATISEKTEPMVQELLEAERFRRQRVFEDLGHLSIVGRVWEGSARWVHQKWTNFFLKFKFAVLRFGIAKVEVQGEKWKIDCSGWLLENGKAVDRIISED
;
A
#
# COMPACT_ATOMS: atom_id res chain seq x y z
N MET A 1 -67.51 -3.07 38.01
CA MET A 1 -66.07 -2.93 38.29
C MET A 1 -65.28 -3.44 37.08
N PRO A 2 -64.67 -2.55 36.26
CA PRO A 2 -63.67 -2.96 35.29
C PRO A 2 -62.26 -2.52 35.70
N ALA A 3 -61.29 -3.33 35.30
CA ALA A 3 -59.86 -3.20 35.56
C ALA A 3 -59.20 -2.11 34.69
N PHE A 4 -58.24 -1.38 35.27
CA PHE A 4 -57.36 -0.45 34.56
C PHE A 4 -55.99 -1.08 34.22
N SER A 5 -55.40 -0.48 33.20
CA SER A 5 -54.34 -0.88 32.28
C SER A 5 -52.93 -1.07 32.84
N ARG A 6 -52.22 -2.06 32.27
CA ARG A 6 -50.76 -2.18 32.26
C ARG A 6 -50.17 -1.50 31.01
N GLY A 7 -49.14 -0.68 31.23
CA GLY A 7 -47.89 -0.72 30.46
C GLY A 7 -47.83 0.01 29.11
N LEU A 8 -47.37 1.25 29.15
CA LEU A 8 -47.08 2.14 28.02
C LEU A 8 -45.57 2.10 27.62
N ASP A 9 -44.91 0.94 27.67
CA ASP A 9 -43.44 0.86 27.52
C ASP A 9 -42.92 0.41 26.13
N SER A 10 -43.79 0.18 25.14
CA SER A 10 -43.35 -0.44 23.87
C SER A 10 -43.05 0.51 22.69
N PHE A 11 -43.13 1.85 22.84
CA PHE A 11 -43.02 2.75 21.69
C PHE A 11 -41.72 3.56 21.58
N LEU A 12 -40.79 3.46 22.55
CA LEU A 12 -39.54 4.25 22.53
C LEU A 12 -38.27 3.47 22.10
N HIS A 13 -38.36 2.19 21.75
CA HIS A 13 -37.17 1.36 21.47
C HIS A 13 -36.79 1.19 19.98
N GLN A 14 -37.43 1.88 19.03
CA GLN A 14 -37.17 1.66 17.59
C GLN A 14 -36.35 2.75 16.85
N HIS A 15 -35.88 3.80 17.53
CA HIS A 15 -35.08 4.86 16.91
C HIS A 15 -33.69 5.07 17.54
N THR A 16 -33.02 3.98 17.93
CA THR A 16 -31.61 4.05 18.34
C THR A 16 -30.67 4.07 17.13
N LEU A 17 -30.24 5.29 16.79
CA LEU A 17 -28.92 5.61 16.24
C LEU A 17 -28.48 4.84 14.97
N ARG A 18 -28.94 5.32 13.80
CA ARG A 18 -28.26 5.10 12.51
C ARG A 18 -26.96 5.92 12.46
N LEU A 19 -25.95 5.49 13.20
CA LEU A 19 -24.60 6.03 13.09
C LEU A 19 -23.89 5.43 11.86
N PRO A 20 -23.03 6.21 11.17
CA PRO A 20 -22.14 5.71 10.11
C PRO A 20 -21.31 4.51 10.61
N SER A 21 -21.01 3.56 9.71
CA SER A 21 -20.29 2.32 10.02
C SER A 21 -18.95 2.55 10.74
N SER A 22 -18.28 3.66 10.48
CA SER A 22 -17.04 4.08 11.16
C SER A 22 -17.23 4.41 12.65
N LEU A 23 -18.35 5.04 13.03
CA LEU A 23 -18.66 5.35 14.43
C LEU A 23 -19.14 4.12 15.20
N ARG A 24 -19.78 3.17 14.51
CA ARG A 24 -20.19 1.89 15.12
C ARG A 24 -18.97 1.02 15.49
N ALA A 25 -17.91 1.03 14.69
CA ALA A 25 -16.65 0.35 15.00
C ALA A 25 -15.89 1.00 16.17
N ALA A 26 -15.96 2.32 16.30
CA ALA A 26 -15.29 3.05 17.39
C ALA A 26 -16.01 2.92 18.74
N LEU A 27 -17.35 2.91 18.75
CA LEU A 27 -18.15 2.87 19.98
C LEU A 27 -18.40 1.46 20.51
N PHE A 28 -18.43 0.46 19.63
CA PHE A 28 -18.71 -0.94 20.00
C PHE A 28 -17.53 -1.88 19.68
N GLY A 29 -16.34 -1.30 19.49
CA GLY A 29 -15.07 -2.03 19.34
C GLY A 29 -14.77 -2.83 20.60
N THR A 30 -15.03 -4.12 20.50
CA THR A 30 -14.75 -5.24 21.41
C THR A 30 -13.64 -5.02 22.44
N ARG A 31 -14.10 -5.09 23.69
CA ARG A 31 -13.40 -5.49 24.91
C ARG A 31 -12.28 -6.51 24.63
N GLU A 32 -11.10 -6.19 25.14
CA GLU A 32 -9.90 -7.00 25.15
C GLU A 32 -10.13 -8.36 25.83
N HIS A 33 -9.84 -9.44 25.12
CA HIS A 33 -9.53 -10.72 25.78
C HIS A 33 -8.11 -10.63 26.33
N PHE A 34 -8.05 -10.38 27.63
CA PHE A 34 -6.86 -10.48 28.47
C PHE A 34 -6.13 -11.82 28.28
N PHE A 35 -4.82 -11.70 28.01
CA PHE A 35 -3.73 -12.53 28.52
C PHE A 35 -3.95 -14.05 28.68
N ARG A 36 -3.29 -14.81 27.82
CA ARG A 36 -2.86 -16.19 28.12
C ARG A 36 -1.33 -16.29 27.92
N PRO A 37 -0.52 -16.26 28.99
CA PRO A 37 0.93 -16.39 28.87
C PRO A 37 1.27 -17.87 28.65
N ASN A 38 1.71 -18.22 27.44
CA ASN A 38 2.42 -19.48 27.23
C ASN A 38 3.86 -19.29 27.68
N ALA A 39 4.23 -20.02 28.74
CA ALA A 39 5.56 -20.08 29.31
C ALA A 39 6.60 -20.47 28.25
N VAL A 40 7.43 -19.52 27.84
CA VAL A 40 8.66 -19.79 27.10
C VAL A 40 9.73 -20.23 28.09
N ARG A 41 10.03 -21.52 28.06
CA ARG A 41 11.14 -22.15 28.76
C ARG A 41 12.46 -21.57 28.24
N THR A 42 13.09 -20.74 29.06
CA THR A 42 14.51 -20.37 28.95
C THR A 42 15.38 -21.61 28.96
N THR A 43 16.01 -21.92 27.82
CA THR A 43 17.23 -22.73 27.79
C THR A 43 18.36 -21.85 27.28
N ARG A 44 19.23 -21.45 28.21
CA ARG A 44 20.54 -20.87 27.90
C ARG A 44 21.42 -21.99 27.37
N SER A 45 21.93 -21.84 26.16
CA SER A 45 23.08 -22.60 25.68
C SER A 45 24.18 -21.62 25.29
N PHE A 46 25.16 -21.47 26.19
CA PHE A 46 26.47 -20.93 25.86
C PHE A 46 27.28 -22.06 25.25
N THR A 47 27.61 -21.96 23.96
CA THR A 47 28.64 -22.80 23.34
C THR A 47 29.57 -21.92 22.51
N SER A 48 30.69 -21.57 23.13
CA SER A 48 31.90 -21.09 22.48
C SER A 48 32.67 -22.29 21.93
N SER A 49 32.99 -22.27 20.63
CA SER A 49 34.25 -22.84 20.14
C SER A 49 34.49 -22.41 18.69
N ILE A 50 35.49 -21.55 18.57
CA ILE A 50 36.24 -21.21 17.37
C ILE A 50 36.86 -22.50 16.83
N LEU A 51 36.41 -22.98 15.67
CA LEU A 51 37.23 -23.74 14.71
C LEU A 51 36.54 -23.66 13.33
N ARG A 52 37.12 -22.88 12.42
CA ARG A 52 36.77 -22.87 10.99
C ARG A 52 37.06 -24.24 10.39
N ARG A 53 36.05 -25.10 10.30
CA ARG A 53 36.05 -26.18 9.29
C ARG A 53 35.53 -25.60 7.98
N TYR A 54 36.34 -25.69 6.93
CA TYR A 54 35.89 -25.60 5.56
C TYR A 54 34.81 -26.68 5.34
N GLN A 55 33.54 -26.29 5.38
CA GLN A 55 32.45 -27.13 4.92
C GLN A 55 32.49 -27.12 3.39
N TYR A 56 32.89 -28.24 2.81
CA TYR A 56 32.62 -28.53 1.41
C TYR A 56 31.10 -28.44 1.20
N PRO A 57 30.60 -27.70 0.18
CA PRO A 57 29.19 -27.73 -0.17
C PRO A 57 28.89 -29.12 -0.75
N TYR A 58 28.48 -30.04 0.13
CA TYR A 58 27.93 -31.31 -0.27
C TYR A 58 26.61 -31.03 -0.99
N LYS A 59 26.61 -31.13 -2.32
CA LYS A 59 25.39 -31.19 -3.13
C LYS A 59 24.66 -32.47 -2.75
N SER A 60 23.83 -32.41 -1.71
CA SER A 60 22.80 -33.41 -1.49
C SER A 60 21.84 -33.31 -2.67
N SER A 61 21.99 -34.18 -3.67
CA SER A 61 20.97 -34.46 -4.66
C SER A 61 19.83 -35.23 -3.97
N LEU A 62 19.18 -34.58 -3.01
CA LEU A 62 17.86 -35.00 -2.57
C LEU A 62 16.94 -34.68 -3.74
N THR A 63 16.49 -35.74 -4.39
CA THR A 63 15.38 -35.76 -5.34
C THR A 63 14.28 -34.87 -4.75
N GLN A 64 14.15 -33.65 -5.26
CA GLN A 64 13.14 -32.70 -4.79
C GLN A 64 11.79 -33.36 -4.99
N LYS A 65 11.16 -33.76 -3.89
CA LYS A 65 9.79 -34.27 -3.88
C LYS A 65 8.94 -33.24 -4.60
N PRO A 66 8.20 -33.59 -5.68
CA PRO A 66 7.45 -32.62 -6.46
C PRO A 66 6.51 -31.89 -5.50
N SER A 67 6.71 -30.57 -5.35
CA SER A 67 5.90 -29.76 -4.46
C SER A 67 4.47 -29.79 -5.00
N VAL A 68 3.55 -30.43 -4.27
CA VAL A 68 2.11 -30.53 -4.59
C VAL A 68 1.52 -29.17 -4.97
N PHE A 69 2.08 -28.10 -4.39
CA PHE A 69 1.76 -26.70 -4.69
C PHE A 69 1.86 -26.33 -6.19
N VAL A 70 2.88 -26.80 -6.91
CA VAL A 70 3.10 -26.46 -8.32
C VAL A 70 2.00 -27.03 -9.23
N ASN A 71 1.41 -28.16 -8.84
CA ASN A 71 0.40 -28.81 -9.67
C ASN A 71 -1.01 -28.23 -9.49
N ASN A 72 -1.24 -27.50 -8.39
CA ASN A 72 -2.55 -26.95 -8.06
C ASN A 72 -2.75 -25.51 -8.55
N ASP A 73 -1.69 -24.73 -8.73
CA ASP A 73 -1.81 -23.36 -9.21
C ASP A 73 -1.88 -23.31 -10.76
N PRO A 74 -2.89 -22.62 -11.34
CA PRO A 74 -3.08 -22.58 -12.79
C PRO A 74 -1.94 -21.86 -13.52
N VAL A 75 -1.33 -20.84 -12.91
CA VAL A 75 -0.23 -20.07 -13.48
C VAL A 75 1.02 -20.95 -13.55
N LEU A 76 1.33 -21.65 -12.46
CA LEU A 76 2.47 -22.56 -12.43
C LEU A 76 2.29 -23.71 -13.41
N ARG A 77 1.09 -24.29 -13.49
CA ARG A 77 0.76 -25.32 -14.47
C ARG A 77 0.93 -24.81 -15.90
N GLN A 78 0.46 -23.59 -16.19
CA GLN A 78 0.61 -22.98 -17.52
C GLN A 78 2.10 -22.84 -17.88
N VAL A 79 2.94 -22.34 -16.97
CA VAL A 79 4.39 -22.20 -17.20
C VAL A 79 5.06 -23.54 -17.49
N VAL A 80 4.70 -24.59 -16.76
CA VAL A 80 5.23 -25.96 -16.96
C VAL A 80 4.81 -26.52 -18.31
N GLN A 81 3.55 -26.31 -18.71
CA GLN A 81 2.97 -26.83 -19.95
C GLN A 81 3.48 -26.08 -21.19
N THR A 82 3.45 -24.75 -21.17
CA THR A 82 3.83 -23.93 -22.33
C THR A 82 5.33 -23.76 -22.46
N ARG A 83 6.09 -23.94 -21.36
CA ARG A 83 7.51 -23.60 -21.28
C ARG A 83 7.78 -22.15 -21.69
N GLN A 84 6.80 -21.27 -21.51
CA GLN A 84 6.92 -19.84 -21.76
C GLN A 84 6.82 -19.07 -20.45
N PRO A 85 7.52 -17.93 -20.33
CA PRO A 85 7.37 -17.07 -19.17
C PRO A 85 5.95 -16.50 -19.10
N VAL A 86 5.37 -16.49 -17.90
CA VAL A 86 4.04 -15.92 -17.66
C VAL A 86 4.18 -14.65 -16.84
N LEU A 87 3.69 -13.53 -17.38
CA LEU A 87 3.66 -12.24 -16.72
C LEU A 87 2.59 -12.23 -15.63
N ILE A 88 3.00 -11.96 -14.39
CA ILE A 88 2.08 -11.83 -13.25
C ILE A 88 1.84 -10.35 -12.93
N TYR A 89 2.85 -9.51 -13.11
CA TYR A 89 2.77 -8.08 -12.81
C TYR A 89 3.50 -7.25 -13.84
N GLN A 90 2.90 -6.13 -14.21
CA GLN A 90 3.52 -5.09 -15.01
C GLN A 90 3.20 -3.70 -14.45
N SER A 91 4.24 -2.93 -14.16
CA SER A 91 4.12 -1.58 -13.64
C SER A 91 3.44 -0.64 -14.64
N PRO A 92 2.69 0.37 -14.17
CA PRO A 92 2.05 1.33 -15.06
C PRO A 92 3.11 2.18 -15.78
N ASN A 93 2.98 2.31 -17.11
CA ASN A 93 3.89 3.10 -17.92
C ASN A 93 3.51 4.59 -17.90
N ASN A 94 3.72 5.26 -16.78
CA ASN A 94 3.42 6.69 -16.65
C ASN A 94 4.71 7.52 -16.46
N ARG A 95 5.30 7.98 -17.57
CA ARG A 95 6.51 8.84 -17.51
C ARG A 95 6.25 10.18 -16.81
N TRP A 96 5.04 10.72 -16.95
CA TRP A 96 4.63 11.97 -16.31
C TRP A 96 4.53 11.87 -14.80
N TYR A 97 4.38 10.66 -14.25
CA TYR A 97 4.39 10.44 -12.81
C TYR A 97 5.67 10.97 -12.17
N TYR A 98 6.84 10.68 -12.73
CA TYR A 98 8.12 11.11 -12.18
C TYR A 98 8.25 12.64 -12.17
N ALA A 99 7.90 13.29 -13.28
CA ALA A 99 7.91 14.75 -13.37
C ALA A 99 6.98 15.39 -12.34
N LYS A 100 5.79 14.83 -12.12
CA LYS A 100 4.85 15.32 -11.10
C LYS A 100 5.40 15.14 -9.68
N VAL A 101 5.92 13.97 -9.34
CA VAL A 101 6.44 13.68 -8.00
C VAL A 101 7.65 14.56 -7.68
N TYR A 102 8.62 14.64 -8.59
CA TYR A 102 9.80 15.48 -8.39
C TYR A 102 9.48 16.97 -8.45
N GLY A 103 8.55 17.40 -9.31
CA GLY A 103 8.08 18.79 -9.33
C GLY A 103 7.42 19.20 -8.02
N VAL A 104 6.55 18.35 -7.45
CA VAL A 104 5.93 18.60 -6.15
C VAL A 104 6.96 18.60 -5.03
N ALA A 105 7.92 17.66 -5.05
CA ALA A 105 8.99 17.63 -4.05
C ALA A 105 9.87 18.89 -4.12
N ALA A 106 10.28 19.31 -5.32
CA ALA A 106 11.05 20.52 -5.54
C ALA A 106 10.28 21.77 -5.10
N LEU A 107 8.97 21.83 -5.34
CA LEU A 107 8.12 22.91 -4.85
C LEU A 107 8.13 22.97 -3.31
N TRP A 108 7.95 21.84 -2.62
CA TRP A 108 7.99 21.83 -1.15
C TRP A 108 9.35 22.22 -0.59
N ILE A 109 10.44 21.74 -1.19
CA ILE A 109 11.80 22.14 -0.80
C ILE A 109 12.00 23.64 -1.04
N GLY A 110 11.55 24.17 -2.18
CA GLY A 110 11.66 25.58 -2.53
C GLY A 110 10.86 26.48 -1.58
N VAL A 111 9.62 26.11 -1.25
CA VAL A 111 8.80 26.82 -0.25
C VAL A 111 9.46 26.80 1.12
N GLY A 112 10.00 25.64 1.53
CA GLY A 112 10.71 25.51 2.81
C GLY A 112 11.97 26.38 2.88
N ALA A 113 12.79 26.35 1.83
CA ALA A 113 13.99 27.17 1.71
C ALA A 113 13.65 28.67 1.67
N TYR A 114 12.60 29.05 0.94
CA TYR A 114 12.11 30.43 0.90
C TYR A 114 11.63 30.90 2.28
N SER A 115 10.89 30.07 3.02
CA SER A 115 10.45 30.37 4.39
C SER A 115 11.63 30.60 5.34
N ILE A 116 12.70 29.81 5.22
CA ILE A 116 13.94 30.00 6.01
C ILE A 116 14.64 31.31 5.61
N LYS A 117 14.73 31.63 4.31
CA LYS A 117 15.30 32.90 3.85
C LYS A 117 14.47 34.10 4.33
N PHE A 118 13.14 34.00 4.28
CA PHE A 118 12.23 35.07 4.65
C PHE A 118 12.34 35.47 6.13
N ASN A 119 12.83 34.56 6.99
CA ASN A 119 13.18 34.88 8.37
C ASN A 119 14.23 36.00 8.49
N ASP A 120 15.15 36.11 7.53
CA ASP A 120 16.16 37.18 7.53
C ASP A 120 15.57 38.52 7.11
N ASP A 121 14.64 38.53 6.15
CA ASP A 121 13.94 39.74 5.67
C ASP A 121 13.05 40.39 6.75
N ILE A 122 12.68 39.62 7.77
CA ILE A 122 11.80 40.04 8.87
C ILE A 122 12.61 40.46 10.12
N LYS A 123 13.93 40.27 10.14
CA LYS A 123 14.76 40.44 11.34
C LYS A 123 14.60 41.82 12.01
N ASP A 124 14.40 42.87 11.20
CA ASP A 124 14.35 44.26 11.68
C ASP A 124 12.93 44.75 12.00
N ARG A 125 11.92 43.87 11.90
CA ARG A 125 10.55 44.21 12.28
C ARG A 125 10.34 43.84 13.75
N ASP A 126 9.70 44.73 14.51
CA ASP A 126 9.28 44.52 15.90
C ASP A 126 8.19 43.44 16.00
N LEU A 127 8.57 42.19 15.71
CA LEU A 127 7.71 41.03 15.79
C LEU A 127 7.95 40.26 17.09
N PRO A 128 6.95 39.50 17.56
CA PRO A 128 7.12 38.61 18.70
C PRO A 128 8.27 37.62 18.47
N PHE A 129 9.02 37.33 19.54
CA PHE A 129 10.22 36.50 19.50
C PHE A 129 10.02 35.09 18.92
N PHE A 130 8.80 34.55 18.98
CA PHE A 130 8.47 33.20 18.50
C PHE A 130 8.26 33.11 16.98
N VAL A 131 7.99 34.24 16.31
CA VAL A 131 7.65 34.24 14.87
C VAL A 131 8.83 33.74 14.03
N ARG A 132 10.04 34.18 14.36
CA ARG A 132 11.27 33.84 13.65
C ARG A 132 11.63 32.36 13.76
N PRO A 133 11.73 31.76 14.97
CA PRO A 133 11.87 30.31 15.12
C PRO A 133 10.77 29.52 14.40
N ALA A 134 9.52 30.01 14.42
CA ALA A 134 8.42 29.32 13.75
C ALA A 134 8.64 29.20 12.23
N TYR A 135 9.07 30.27 11.56
CA TYR A 135 9.39 30.23 10.11
C TYR A 135 10.50 29.23 9.78
N VAL A 136 11.50 29.11 10.65
CA VAL A 136 12.60 28.14 10.49
C VAL A 136 12.09 26.70 10.67
N VAL A 137 11.32 26.44 11.72
CA VAL A 137 10.75 25.10 11.98
C VAL A 137 9.80 24.67 10.86
N VAL A 138 8.92 25.57 10.43
CA VAL A 138 7.99 25.33 9.31
C VAL A 138 8.77 25.10 8.02
N GLY A 139 9.78 25.92 7.75
CA GLY A 139 10.62 25.79 6.56
C GLY A 139 11.36 24.45 6.51
N LEU A 140 12.00 24.03 7.61
CA LEU A 140 12.67 22.74 7.74
C LEU A 140 11.69 21.57 7.58
N SER A 141 10.47 21.70 8.12
CA SER A 141 9.42 20.69 7.97
C SER A 141 9.04 20.49 6.50
N PHE A 142 8.89 21.56 5.72
CA PHE A 142 8.60 21.47 4.28
C PHE A 142 9.75 20.85 3.48
N VAL A 143 11.00 21.18 3.83
CA VAL A 143 12.18 20.55 3.21
C VAL A 143 12.17 19.04 3.49
N ALA A 144 11.93 18.63 4.74
CA ALA A 144 11.87 17.20 5.12
C ALA A 144 10.75 16.45 4.37
N ILE A 145 9.56 17.05 4.25
CA ILE A 145 8.44 16.49 3.48
C ILE A 145 8.84 16.34 2.00
N GLY A 146 9.45 17.36 1.40
CA GLY A 146 9.92 17.31 0.02
C GLY A 146 10.95 16.21 -0.22
N CYS A 147 11.95 16.08 0.68
CA CYS A 147 12.93 14.98 0.64
C CYS A 147 12.26 13.61 0.78
N TYR A 148 11.26 13.47 1.66
CA TYR A 148 10.49 12.23 1.79
C TYR A 148 9.75 11.88 0.49
N ILE A 149 9.12 12.85 -0.18
CA ILE A 149 8.43 12.65 -1.46
C ILE A 149 9.41 12.20 -2.55
N CYS A 150 10.65 12.71 -2.58
CA CYS A 150 11.69 12.26 -3.51
C CYS A 150 12.04 10.77 -3.39
N THR A 151 11.71 10.11 -2.27
CA THR A 151 11.94 8.66 -2.10
C THR A 151 10.76 7.78 -2.58
N ALA A 152 9.65 8.37 -3.03
CA ALA A 152 8.50 7.63 -3.55
C ALA A 152 8.80 6.81 -4.84
N PRO A 153 9.58 7.31 -5.83
CA PRO A 153 9.82 6.59 -7.08
C PRO A 153 11.02 5.62 -7.02
N THR A 154 11.71 5.49 -5.88
CA THR A 154 12.87 4.59 -5.74
C THR A 154 12.46 3.14 -5.52
N ASN A 155 13.36 2.22 -5.88
CA ASN A 155 13.26 0.76 -5.72
C ASN A 155 11.95 0.18 -6.24
N ARG A 156 11.59 0.43 -7.51
CA ARG A 156 10.36 -0.10 -8.11
C ARG A 156 10.62 -1.34 -8.94
N MET A 157 9.71 -2.30 -8.84
CA MET A 157 9.63 -3.44 -9.75
C MET A 157 8.85 -3.01 -10.99
N ARG A 158 9.39 -3.30 -12.18
CA ARG A 158 8.78 -2.98 -13.48
C ARG A 158 7.94 -4.14 -14.01
N ALA A 159 8.44 -5.37 -13.84
CA ALA A 159 7.75 -6.58 -14.24
C ALA A 159 8.10 -7.73 -13.31
N LEU A 160 7.11 -8.60 -13.06
CA LEU A 160 7.29 -9.88 -12.39
C LEU A 160 6.77 -10.97 -13.32
N GLU A 161 7.63 -11.92 -13.63
CA GLU A 161 7.31 -13.05 -14.50
C GLU A 161 7.70 -14.37 -13.84
N VAL A 162 6.89 -15.39 -14.03
CA VAL A 162 7.27 -16.77 -13.69
C VAL A 162 7.93 -17.39 -14.90
N MET A 163 9.16 -17.87 -14.75
CA MET A 163 9.92 -18.54 -15.80
C MET A 163 10.04 -20.04 -15.55
N PRO A 164 9.89 -20.87 -16.59
CA PRO A 164 10.26 -22.27 -16.49
C PRO A 164 11.78 -22.37 -16.36
N SER A 165 12.27 -23.38 -15.64
CA SER A 165 13.70 -23.65 -15.62
C SER A 165 14.18 -24.16 -16.97
N LEU A 166 15.20 -23.51 -17.53
CA LEU A 166 15.81 -23.89 -18.81
C LEU A 166 16.51 -25.27 -18.77
N GLN A 167 16.93 -25.72 -17.59
CA GLN A 167 17.69 -26.97 -17.41
C GLN A 167 16.93 -28.01 -16.55
N GLY A 168 15.60 -27.91 -16.51
CA GLY A 168 14.78 -28.84 -15.69
C GLY A 168 14.90 -28.65 -14.19
N GLY A 169 15.49 -27.53 -13.74
CA GLY A 169 15.51 -27.12 -12.33
C GLY A 169 14.16 -26.58 -11.83
N PRO A 170 14.12 -26.03 -10.61
CA PRO A 170 12.91 -25.44 -10.05
C PRO A 170 12.46 -24.21 -10.86
N ILE A 171 11.15 -23.96 -10.88
CA ILE A 171 10.56 -22.76 -11.47
C ILE A 171 11.14 -21.51 -10.78
N GLN A 172 11.45 -20.49 -11.58
CA GLN A 172 12.08 -19.26 -11.11
C GLN A 172 11.17 -18.06 -11.34
N LEU A 173 11.30 -17.06 -10.48
CA LEU A 173 10.72 -15.74 -10.64
C LEU A 173 11.76 -14.82 -11.27
N ARG A 174 11.42 -14.23 -12.41
CA ARG A 174 12.18 -13.16 -13.05
C ARG A 174 11.57 -11.82 -12.68
N MET A 175 12.36 -10.98 -12.04
CA MET A 175 11.94 -9.65 -11.61
C MET A 175 12.79 -8.62 -12.34
N THR A 176 12.13 -7.75 -13.11
CA THR A 176 12.80 -6.61 -13.72
C THR A 176 12.65 -5.44 -12.76
N VAL A 177 13.73 -5.02 -12.12
CA VAL A 177 13.73 -4.01 -11.05
C VAL A 177 14.54 -2.77 -11.43
N ARG A 178 14.19 -1.65 -10.81
CA ARG A 178 14.82 -0.36 -11.04
C ARG A 178 15.01 0.40 -9.74
N ALA A 179 16.27 0.62 -9.35
CA ALA A 179 16.61 1.32 -8.10
C ALA A 179 16.20 2.80 -8.13
N ALA A 180 16.41 3.50 -9.25
CA ALA A 180 15.97 4.88 -9.42
C ALA A 180 15.46 5.16 -10.84
N PRO A 181 14.65 6.22 -11.05
CA PRO A 181 14.01 6.50 -12.34
C PRO A 181 14.94 6.75 -13.53
N TRP A 182 16.25 6.90 -13.30
CA TRP A 182 17.26 7.09 -14.34
C TRP A 182 18.28 5.95 -14.38
N THR A 183 18.30 5.05 -13.40
CA THR A 183 19.21 3.89 -13.42
C THR A 183 18.77 2.90 -14.48
N ARG A 184 19.70 2.09 -14.99
CA ARG A 184 19.37 0.96 -15.84
C ARG A 184 18.57 -0.08 -15.07
N GLU A 185 17.74 -0.82 -15.78
CA GLU A 185 16.99 -1.95 -15.22
C GLU A 185 17.94 -3.10 -14.94
N ARG A 186 17.66 -3.81 -13.84
CA ARG A 186 18.38 -5.01 -13.42
C ARG A 186 17.38 -6.16 -13.41
N ILE A 187 17.81 -7.32 -13.86
CA ILE A 187 16.99 -8.53 -13.84
C ILE A 187 17.48 -9.37 -12.68
N LEU A 188 16.59 -9.65 -11.73
CA LEU A 188 16.83 -10.54 -10.61
C LEU A 188 16.12 -11.86 -10.86
N TYR A 189 16.78 -12.95 -10.50
CA TYR A 189 16.22 -14.29 -10.53
C TYR A 189 16.15 -14.81 -9.09
N SER A 190 14.99 -15.34 -8.72
CA SER A 190 14.78 -16.02 -7.45
C SER A 190 14.03 -17.32 -7.67
N ASN A 191 14.24 -18.31 -6.81
CA ASN A 191 13.42 -19.52 -6.85
C ASN A 191 12.03 -19.21 -6.27
N LEU A 192 11.01 -19.99 -6.64
CA LEU A 192 9.72 -19.93 -5.95
C LEU A 192 9.91 -20.13 -4.44
N GLY A 193 9.39 -19.21 -3.63
CA GLY A 193 9.56 -19.18 -2.17
C GLY A 193 10.79 -18.42 -1.67
N GLY A 194 11.71 -17.99 -2.54
CA GLY A 194 12.83 -17.13 -2.18
C GLY A 194 12.49 -15.63 -2.20
N ALA A 195 11.25 -15.29 -2.51
CA ALA A 195 10.71 -13.95 -2.47
C ALA A 195 9.53 -13.94 -1.51
N THR A 196 9.41 -12.87 -0.74
CA THR A 196 8.33 -12.68 0.22
C THR A 196 7.67 -11.33 0.01
N ILE A 197 6.40 -11.20 0.39
CA ILE A 197 5.62 -9.98 0.21
C ILE A 197 5.13 -9.47 1.56
N SER A 198 5.24 -8.15 1.78
CA SER A 198 4.86 -7.54 3.05
C SER A 198 3.36 -7.50 3.29
N GLU A 199 2.57 -7.38 2.22
CA GLU A 199 1.12 -7.17 2.25
C GLU A 199 0.49 -7.81 1.00
N LYS A 200 -0.72 -8.35 1.16
CA LYS A 200 -1.49 -8.91 0.03
C LYS A 200 -1.90 -7.84 -0.96
N THR A 201 -1.73 -8.13 -2.25
CA THR A 201 -2.00 -7.20 -3.36
C THR A 201 -3.47 -7.12 -3.73
N GLU A 202 -4.23 -8.22 -3.63
CA GLU A 202 -5.65 -8.24 -3.97
C GLU A 202 -6.47 -7.16 -3.22
N PRO A 203 -6.45 -7.07 -1.88
CA PRO A 203 -7.25 -6.06 -1.18
C PRO A 203 -6.85 -4.64 -1.56
N MET A 204 -5.56 -4.40 -1.84
CA MET A 204 -5.09 -3.09 -2.29
C MET A 204 -5.65 -2.74 -3.67
N VAL A 205 -5.69 -3.70 -4.59
CA VAL A 205 -6.27 -3.52 -5.93
C VAL A 205 -7.77 -3.27 -5.83
N GLN A 206 -8.49 -4.01 -4.99
CA GLN A 206 -9.92 -3.80 -4.77
C GLN A 206 -10.21 -2.37 -4.26
N GLU A 207 -9.47 -1.89 -3.27
CA GLU A 207 -9.61 -0.51 -2.78
C GLU A 207 -9.28 0.54 -3.86
N LEU A 208 -8.27 0.29 -4.70
CA LEU A 208 -7.95 1.19 -5.82
C LEU A 208 -9.06 1.23 -6.87
N LEU A 209 -9.65 0.08 -7.19
CA LEU A 209 -10.78 -0.02 -8.12
C LEU A 209 -12.02 0.68 -7.56
N GLU A 210 -12.31 0.53 -6.27
CA GLU A 210 -13.41 1.25 -5.61
C GLU A 210 -13.18 2.75 -5.64
N ALA A 211 -11.98 3.21 -5.29
CA ALA A 211 -11.62 4.63 -5.37
C ALA A 211 -11.74 5.17 -6.79
N GLU A 212 -11.42 4.38 -7.81
CA GLU A 212 -11.63 4.76 -9.21
C GLU A 212 -13.11 4.81 -9.60
N ARG A 213 -13.93 3.86 -9.13
CA ARG A 213 -15.39 3.89 -9.32
C ARG A 213 -16.00 5.15 -8.73
N PHE A 214 -15.64 5.52 -7.49
CA PHE A 214 -16.09 6.76 -6.86
C PHE A 214 -15.68 8.02 -7.63
N ARG A 215 -14.51 8.01 -8.28
CA ARG A 215 -14.04 9.12 -9.13
C ARG A 215 -14.83 9.24 -10.43
N ARG A 216 -15.25 8.12 -11.01
CA ARG A 216 -15.98 8.07 -12.28
C ARG A 216 -17.47 8.31 -12.13
N GLN A 217 -18.02 8.19 -10.92
CA GLN A 217 -19.43 8.46 -10.64
C GLN A 217 -19.80 9.88 -11.07
N ARG A 218 -20.85 10.03 -11.89
CA ARG A 218 -21.31 11.35 -12.32
C ARG A 218 -22.20 11.95 -11.25
N VAL A 219 -21.83 13.15 -10.82
CA VAL A 219 -22.50 13.88 -9.72
C VAL A 219 -23.97 14.20 -10.01
N PHE A 220 -24.29 14.40 -11.29
CA PHE A 220 -25.61 14.83 -11.75
C PHE A 220 -26.51 13.68 -12.21
N GLU A 221 -26.04 12.42 -12.14
CA GLU A 221 -26.91 11.27 -12.39
C GLU A 221 -28.02 11.20 -11.32
N ASP A 222 -29.22 10.82 -11.76
CA ASP A 222 -30.45 10.69 -10.96
C ASP A 222 -31.09 11.98 -10.42
N LEU A 223 -30.60 13.18 -10.75
CA LEU A 223 -31.25 14.45 -10.34
C LEU A 223 -32.35 14.92 -11.30
N GLY A 224 -32.80 14.06 -12.23
CA GLY A 224 -33.82 14.39 -13.23
C GLY A 224 -35.16 14.82 -12.62
N HIS A 225 -35.50 14.28 -11.45
CA HIS A 225 -36.78 14.49 -10.76
C HIS A 225 -36.87 15.79 -9.95
N LEU A 226 -35.75 16.51 -9.75
CA LEU A 226 -35.71 17.74 -8.96
C LEU A 226 -35.97 18.99 -9.82
N SER A 227 -36.51 20.04 -9.20
CA SER A 227 -36.59 21.38 -9.79
C SER A 227 -35.20 21.91 -10.15
N ILE A 228 -35.10 22.85 -11.10
CA ILE A 228 -33.80 23.36 -11.59
C ILE A 228 -32.93 23.87 -10.43
N VAL A 229 -33.52 24.63 -9.51
CA VAL A 229 -32.81 25.17 -8.33
C VAL A 229 -32.36 24.04 -7.40
N GLY A 230 -33.24 23.07 -7.11
CA GLY A 230 -32.90 21.91 -6.29
C GLY A 230 -31.80 21.05 -6.93
N ARG A 231 -31.81 20.90 -8.25
CA ARG A 231 -30.79 20.17 -9.02
C ARG A 231 -29.42 20.85 -8.94
N VAL A 232 -29.38 22.18 -9.06
CA VAL A 232 -28.12 22.93 -8.93
C VAL A 232 -27.57 22.84 -7.52
N TRP A 233 -28.42 23.01 -6.50
CA TRP A 233 -28.00 22.93 -5.10
C TRP A 233 -27.47 21.53 -4.74
N GLU A 234 -28.26 20.48 -4.97
CA GLU A 234 -27.88 19.09 -4.70
C GLU A 234 -26.64 18.68 -5.51
N GLY A 235 -26.59 19.07 -6.79
CA GLY A 235 -25.44 18.82 -7.65
C GLY A 235 -24.17 19.49 -7.13
N SER A 236 -24.27 20.72 -6.62
CA SER A 236 -23.14 21.43 -6.01
C SER A 236 -22.65 20.75 -4.71
N ALA A 237 -23.58 20.33 -3.85
CA ALA A 237 -23.26 19.64 -2.60
C ALA A 237 -22.55 18.31 -2.88
N ARG A 238 -23.09 17.50 -3.80
CA ARG A 238 -22.46 16.25 -4.24
C ARG A 238 -21.11 16.48 -4.91
N TRP A 239 -20.95 17.55 -5.69
CA TRP A 239 -19.68 17.91 -6.30
C TRP A 239 -18.62 18.25 -5.24
N VAL A 240 -18.96 19.09 -4.25
CA VAL A 240 -18.07 19.43 -3.14
C VAL A 240 -17.68 18.17 -2.38
N HIS A 241 -18.66 17.31 -2.03
CA HIS A 241 -18.41 16.06 -1.36
C HIS A 241 -17.48 15.14 -2.17
N GLN A 242 -17.73 15.00 -3.47
CA GLN A 242 -16.88 14.19 -4.36
C GLN A 242 -15.45 14.76 -4.43
N LYS A 243 -15.28 16.08 -4.51
CA LYS A 243 -13.95 16.72 -4.52
C LYS A 243 -13.21 16.53 -3.21
N TRP A 244 -13.91 16.67 -2.09
CA TRP A 244 -13.36 16.47 -0.74
C TRP A 244 -12.92 15.02 -0.55
N THR A 245 -13.80 14.05 -0.82
CA THR A 245 -13.47 12.62 -0.74
C THR A 245 -12.32 12.25 -1.68
N ASN A 246 -12.31 12.79 -2.91
CA ASN A 246 -11.21 12.60 -3.84
C ASN A 246 -9.88 13.17 -3.33
N PHE A 247 -9.92 14.31 -2.64
CA PHE A 247 -8.73 14.88 -2.00
C PHE A 247 -8.18 13.92 -0.94
N PHE A 248 -9.02 13.42 -0.02
CA PHE A 248 -8.59 12.46 1.00
C PHE A 248 -8.07 11.15 0.41
N LEU A 249 -8.72 10.61 -0.62
CA LEU A 249 -8.24 9.40 -1.31
C LEU A 249 -6.87 9.64 -1.97
N LYS A 250 -6.69 10.78 -2.65
CA LYS A 250 -5.39 11.13 -3.24
C LYS A 250 -4.33 11.36 -2.15
N PHE A 251 -4.69 11.99 -1.06
CA PHE A 251 -3.82 12.20 0.09
C PHE A 251 -3.39 10.86 0.72
N LYS A 252 -4.34 9.95 0.98
CA LYS A 252 -4.09 8.58 1.45
C LYS A 252 -3.07 7.88 0.55
N PHE A 253 -3.32 7.85 -0.76
CA PHE A 253 -2.46 7.16 -1.72
C PHE A 253 -1.07 7.81 -1.86
N ALA A 254 -0.99 9.14 -1.82
CA ALA A 254 0.28 9.86 -1.97
C ALA A 254 1.14 9.81 -0.71
N VAL A 255 0.56 10.07 0.46
CA VAL A 255 1.28 10.23 1.73
C VAL A 255 1.54 8.89 2.41
N LEU A 256 0.49 8.07 2.55
CA LEU A 256 0.61 6.74 3.17
C LEU A 256 1.21 5.71 2.21
N ARG A 257 1.45 6.08 0.94
CA ARG A 257 1.94 5.17 -0.11
C ARG A 257 1.06 3.93 -0.29
N PHE A 258 -0.22 4.09 0.00
CA PHE A 258 -1.21 3.05 -0.17
C PHE A 258 -1.32 2.71 -1.67
N GLY A 259 -1.42 1.42 -1.98
CA GLY A 259 -1.29 0.89 -3.34
C GLY A 259 0.13 0.45 -3.71
N ILE A 260 1.08 0.45 -2.77
CA ILE A 260 2.44 -0.05 -2.98
C ILE A 260 2.73 -1.22 -2.04
N ALA A 261 2.78 -2.44 -2.57
CA ALA A 261 3.24 -3.62 -1.83
C ALA A 261 4.77 -3.72 -1.89
N LYS A 262 5.42 -4.24 -0.85
CA LYS A 262 6.88 -4.46 -0.85
C LYS A 262 7.16 -5.95 -1.00
N VAL A 263 8.03 -6.29 -1.94
CA VAL A 263 8.55 -7.64 -2.12
C VAL A 263 10.01 -7.66 -1.70
N GLU A 264 10.37 -8.54 -0.78
CA GLU A 264 11.74 -8.75 -0.34
C GLU A 264 12.35 -9.93 -1.11
N VAL A 265 13.53 -9.69 -1.68
CA VAL A 265 14.24 -10.66 -2.53
C VAL A 265 15.72 -10.53 -2.22
N GLN A 266 16.34 -11.60 -1.72
CA GLN A 266 17.77 -11.60 -1.37
C GLN A 266 18.16 -10.48 -0.38
N GLY A 267 17.25 -10.11 0.52
CA GLY A 267 17.46 -9.02 1.50
C GLY A 267 17.23 -7.60 0.96
N GLU A 268 16.88 -7.44 -0.32
CA GLU A 268 16.54 -6.15 -0.91
C GLU A 268 15.02 -5.99 -1.05
N LYS A 269 14.51 -4.80 -0.67
CA LYS A 269 13.08 -4.47 -0.71
C LYS A 269 12.72 -3.71 -1.97
N TRP A 270 11.83 -4.30 -2.77
CA TRP A 270 11.33 -3.75 -4.03
C TRP A 270 9.85 -3.44 -3.95
N LYS A 271 9.43 -2.33 -4.53
CA LYS A 271 8.05 -1.83 -4.49
C LYS A 271 7.28 -2.30 -5.73
N ILE A 272 6.16 -2.98 -5.54
CA ILE A 272 5.15 -3.28 -6.55
C ILE A 272 4.06 -2.21 -6.46
N ASP A 273 3.80 -1.53 -7.57
CA ASP A 273 2.71 -0.55 -7.69
C ASP A 273 1.43 -1.25 -8.15
N CYS A 274 0.46 -1.40 -7.24
CA CYS A 274 -0.80 -2.12 -7.46
C CYS A 274 -1.77 -1.39 -8.40
N SER A 275 -1.45 -0.17 -8.84
CA SER A 275 -2.21 0.51 -9.90
C SER A 275 -1.85 0.03 -11.32
N GLY A 276 -0.80 -0.80 -11.44
CA GLY A 276 -0.41 -1.45 -12.69
C GLY A 276 -1.30 -2.62 -13.08
N TRP A 277 -0.88 -3.34 -14.12
CA TRP A 277 -1.53 -4.59 -14.51
C TRP A 277 -1.06 -5.71 -13.59
N LEU A 278 -2.01 -6.41 -12.97
CA LEU A 278 -1.80 -7.56 -12.09
C LEU A 278 -2.67 -8.70 -12.57
N LEU A 279 -2.07 -9.88 -12.76
CA LEU A 279 -2.79 -11.08 -13.15
C LEU A 279 -3.82 -11.44 -12.06
N GLU A 280 -5.06 -11.70 -12.48
CA GLU A 280 -6.20 -11.97 -11.60
C GLU A 280 -6.40 -10.90 -10.50
N ASN A 281 -6.15 -9.62 -10.82
CA ASN A 281 -6.26 -8.51 -9.87
C ASN A 281 -5.39 -8.67 -8.60
N GLY A 282 -4.24 -9.34 -8.72
CA GLY A 282 -3.29 -9.53 -7.62
C GLY A 282 -3.35 -10.91 -6.96
N LYS A 283 -4.43 -11.67 -7.17
CA LYS A 283 -4.59 -13.03 -6.61
C LYS A 283 -3.45 -13.96 -6.97
N ALA A 284 -2.96 -13.88 -8.20
CA ALA A 284 -1.85 -14.71 -8.65
C ALA A 284 -0.55 -14.40 -7.88
N VAL A 285 -0.26 -13.11 -7.63
CA VAL A 285 0.91 -12.71 -6.83
C VAL A 285 0.78 -13.23 -5.41
N ASP A 286 -0.40 -13.06 -4.82
CA ASP A 286 -0.70 -13.40 -3.43
C ASP A 286 -0.65 -14.91 -3.13
N ARG A 287 -0.91 -15.74 -4.15
CA ARG A 287 -0.73 -17.20 -4.08
C ARG A 287 0.73 -17.60 -4.26
N ILE A 288 1.42 -17.03 -5.23
CA ILE A 288 2.77 -17.46 -5.65
C ILE A 288 3.86 -16.98 -4.68
N ILE A 289 3.69 -15.79 -4.10
CA ILE A 289 4.65 -15.18 -3.16
C ILE A 289 4.08 -15.28 -1.74
N SER A 290 4.85 -15.89 -0.84
CA SER A 290 4.47 -16.01 0.57
C SER A 290 4.54 -14.67 1.28
N GLU A 291 3.67 -14.49 2.27
CA GLU A 291 3.70 -13.31 3.14
C GLU A 291 4.83 -13.45 4.16
N ASP A 292 5.51 -12.33 4.46
CA ASP A 292 6.54 -12.23 5.51
C ASP A 292 5.97 -12.31 6.93
#